data_AF-A0A0K0EZ45-F1
#
_entry.id   AF-A0A0K0EZ45-F1
#
_cell.length_a   1.000
_cell.length_b   1.000
_cell.length_c   1.000
_cell.angle_alpha   90.00
_cell.angle_beta   90.00
_cell.angle_gamma   90.00
#
_symmetry.space_group_name_H-M   'P 1'
#
loop_
_entity.id
_entity.type
_entity.pdbx_description
1 polymer ?
#
loop_
_entity_poly.entity_id
_entity_poly.type
_entity_poly.pdbx_seq_one_letter_code
_entity_poly.pdbx_strand_id
1 'polypeptide(L)'
;MHILRNFGMSRTIMQDKIHLVIQDFYEHLDNLEDKDNVNISKVIQLSVGNVINLILFGFMYTHTDNDDFFEFAKTLECSLKETNILGIKLLTMFPVLDNIPILSDFLHKRIIEKKYKMRTNEDSI
;
A
#
# COMPACT_ATOMS: atom_id res chain seq x y z
N MET A 1 23.98 2.81 0.12
CA MET A 1 23.54 1.40 0.29
C MET A 1 23.81 0.88 1.72
N HIS A 2 23.22 1.50 2.75
CA HIS A 2 23.32 1.02 4.15
C HIS A 2 21.96 0.71 4.76
N ILE A 3 20.92 1.43 4.35
CA ILE A 3 19.57 1.34 4.90
C ILE A 3 18.97 -0.07 4.72
N LEU A 4 18.96 -0.61 3.50
CA LEU A 4 18.46 -1.98 3.24
C LEU A 4 19.26 -3.07 3.99
N ARG A 5 20.57 -2.88 4.13
CA ARG A 5 21.44 -3.75 4.92
C ARG A 5 21.11 -3.69 6.42
N ASN A 6 20.81 -2.49 6.92
CA ASN A 6 20.42 -2.24 8.31
C ASN A 6 18.98 -2.70 8.61
N PHE A 7 18.11 -2.76 7.60
CA PHE A 7 16.78 -3.38 7.66
C PHE A 7 16.81 -4.93 7.69
N GLY A 8 18.00 -5.53 7.75
CA GLY A 8 18.15 -6.97 7.94
C GLY A 8 18.22 -7.81 6.66
N MET A 9 18.25 -7.22 5.46
CA MET A 9 18.42 -7.97 4.20
C MET A 9 19.77 -8.71 4.08
N SER A 10 20.78 -8.37 4.89
CA SER A 10 22.12 -8.97 4.86
C SER A 10 22.32 -10.12 5.86
N ARG A 11 21.32 -10.44 6.68
CA ARG A 11 21.31 -11.56 7.62
C ARG A 11 20.04 -12.39 7.41
N THR A 12 19.98 -13.60 7.95
CA THR A 12 18.79 -14.49 7.91
C THR A 12 17.50 -13.86 8.45
N ILE A 13 17.57 -12.65 9.03
CA ILE A 13 16.45 -11.85 9.56
C ILE A 13 15.26 -11.79 8.60
N MET A 14 15.47 -11.54 7.30
CA MET A 14 14.36 -11.50 6.34
C MET A 14 13.67 -12.88 6.20
N GLN A 15 14.45 -13.96 6.16
CA GLN A 15 13.91 -15.32 6.11
C GLN A 15 13.14 -15.65 7.39
N ASP A 16 13.66 -15.24 8.54
CA ASP A 16 13.00 -15.45 9.84
C ASP A 16 11.65 -14.71 9.90
N LYS A 17 11.57 -13.49 9.38
CA LYS A 17 10.29 -12.75 9.28
C LYS A 17 9.30 -13.40 8.32
N ILE A 18 9.78 -13.87 7.17
CA ILE A 18 8.92 -14.59 6.21
C ILE A 18 8.39 -15.89 6.83
N HIS A 19 9.25 -16.65 7.51
CA HIS A 19 8.85 -17.90 8.16
C HIS A 19 7.79 -17.66 9.23
N LEU A 20 7.97 -16.62 10.06
CA LEU A 20 6.99 -16.23 11.08
C LEU A 20 5.62 -15.92 10.48
N VAL A 21 5.59 -15.16 9.38
CA VAL A 21 4.33 -14.82 8.71
C VAL A 21 3.68 -16.04 8.05
N ILE A 22 4.47 -16.95 7.49
CA ILE A 22 3.95 -18.19 6.90
C ILE A 22 3.32 -19.09 7.99
N GLN A 23 3.89 -19.12 9.19
CA GLN A 23 3.29 -19.86 10.31
C GLN A 23 1.92 -19.30 10.68
N ASP A 24 1.80 -17.97 10.84
CA ASP A 24 0.53 -17.28 11.10
C ASP A 24 -0.49 -17.52 9.98
N PHE A 25 -0.06 -17.51 8.72
CA PHE A 25 -0.89 -17.85 7.56
C PHE A 25 -1.48 -19.26 7.67
N TYR A 26 -0.66 -20.28 7.97
CA TYR A 26 -1.13 -21.67 8.10
C TYR A 26 -2.04 -21.83 9.31
N GLU A 27 -1.69 -21.23 10.45
CA GLU A 27 -2.51 -21.27 11.65
C GLU A 27 -3.89 -20.65 11.41
N HIS A 28 -3.96 -19.53 10.68
CA HIS A 28 -5.24 -18.96 10.29
C HIS A 28 -6.05 -19.92 9.42
N LEU A 29 -5.46 -20.51 8.38
CA LEU A 29 -6.17 -21.45 7.49
C LEU A 29 -6.65 -22.70 8.21
N ASP A 30 -5.88 -23.21 9.17
CA ASP A 30 -6.23 -24.40 9.92
C ASP A 30 -7.43 -24.16 10.85
N ASN A 31 -7.53 -22.95 11.41
CA ASN A 31 -8.58 -22.52 12.33
C ASN A 31 -9.85 -21.98 11.64
N LEU A 32 -9.90 -21.91 10.30
CA LEU A 32 -11.11 -21.51 9.58
C LEU A 32 -12.18 -22.61 9.67
N GLU A 33 -13.37 -22.24 10.17
CA GLU A 33 -14.54 -23.13 10.23
C GLU A 33 -15.06 -23.48 8.83
N ASP A 34 -15.06 -22.51 7.91
CA ASP A 34 -15.45 -22.68 6.51
C ASP A 34 -14.21 -22.62 5.61
N LYS A 35 -13.74 -23.81 5.20
CA LYS A 35 -12.58 -23.97 4.31
C LYS A 35 -12.92 -23.84 2.83
N ASP A 36 -14.20 -23.82 2.47
CA ASP A 36 -14.64 -23.74 1.07
C ASP A 36 -14.81 -22.30 0.60
N ASN A 37 -15.03 -21.34 1.51
CA ASN A 37 -15.23 -19.91 1.21
C ASN A 37 -14.12 -18.99 1.72
N VAL A 38 -12.86 -19.43 1.65
CA VAL A 38 -11.72 -18.62 2.12
C VAL A 38 -11.35 -17.54 1.10
N ASN A 39 -11.30 -16.28 1.53
CA ASN A 39 -10.73 -15.20 0.72
C ASN A 39 -9.19 -15.24 0.78
N ILE A 40 -8.59 -16.19 0.06
CA ILE A 40 -7.13 -16.38 0.00
C ILE A 40 -6.39 -15.10 -0.45
N SER A 41 -7.01 -14.27 -1.29
CA SER A 41 -6.43 -12.99 -1.71
C SER A 41 -6.17 -12.07 -0.51
N LYS A 42 -7.16 -11.94 0.39
CA LYS A 42 -7.03 -11.14 1.62
C LYS A 42 -5.93 -11.69 2.53
N VAL A 43 -5.86 -13.01 2.69
CA VAL A 43 -4.86 -13.70 3.53
C VAL A 43 -3.43 -13.47 3.00
N ILE A 44 -3.23 -13.60 1.69
CA ILE A 44 -1.93 -13.34 1.05
C ILE A 44 -1.56 -11.85 1.16
N GLN A 45 -2.52 -10.94 0.94
CA GLN A 45 -2.27 -9.50 1.04
C GLN A 45 -1.82 -9.10 2.45
N LEU A 46 -2.49 -9.60 3.48
CA LEU A 46 -2.12 -9.38 4.88
C LEU A 46 -0.72 -9.93 5.18
N SER A 47 -0.42 -11.14 4.68
CA SER A 47 0.88 -11.79 4.88
C SER A 47 2.04 -10.98 4.28
N VAL A 48 1.92 -10.56 3.02
CA VAL A 48 2.94 -9.73 2.37
C VAL A 48 3.10 -8.40 3.10
N GLY A 49 1.98 -7.79 3.50
CA GLY A 49 1.96 -6.58 4.32
C GLY A 49 2.71 -6.75 5.65
N ASN A 50 2.48 -7.86 6.35
CA ASN A 50 3.12 -8.17 7.62
C ASN A 50 4.62 -8.40 7.49
N VAL A 51 5.11 -9.01 6.41
CA VAL A 51 6.55 -9.11 6.15
C VAL A 51 7.18 -7.71 6.05
N ILE A 52 6.52 -6.80 5.33
CA ILE A 52 6.98 -5.40 5.20
C ILE A 52 6.92 -4.68 6.55
N ASN A 53 5.82 -4.81 7.30
CA ASN A 53 5.66 -4.17 8.61
C ASN A 53 6.68 -4.69 9.64
N LEU A 54 6.99 -5.98 9.63
CA LEU A 54 8.02 -6.55 10.50
C LEU A 54 9.42 -6.03 10.18
N ILE A 55 9.70 -5.66 8.92
CA ILE A 55 10.96 -5.07 8.49
C ILE A 55 11.04 -3.58 8.85
N LEU A 56 9.96 -2.83 8.63
CA LEU A 56 9.94 -1.37 8.79
C LEU A 56 9.66 -0.92 10.22
N PHE A 57 8.76 -1.62 10.90
CA PHE A 57 8.18 -1.20 12.19
C PHE A 57 8.32 -2.25 13.29
N GLY A 58 8.65 -3.50 12.94
CA GLY A 58 8.88 -4.57 13.90
C GLY A 58 7.62 -5.22 14.48
N PHE A 59 6.44 -4.96 13.90
CA PHE A 59 5.16 -5.56 14.33
C PHE A 59 4.39 -6.17 13.15
N MET A 60 3.35 -6.95 13.46
CA MET A 60 2.43 -7.54 12.50
C MET A 60 0.99 -7.37 12.95
N TYR A 61 0.06 -7.31 12.01
CA TYR A 61 -1.37 -7.34 12.24
C TYR A 61 -1.87 -8.79 12.28
N THR A 62 -2.89 -9.08 13.09
CA THR A 62 -3.46 -10.43 13.17
C THR A 62 -4.61 -10.60 12.19
N HIS A 63 -5.02 -11.85 11.96
CA HIS A 63 -6.18 -12.15 11.12
C HIS A 63 -7.52 -11.67 11.72
N THR A 64 -7.56 -11.30 13.01
CA THR A 64 -8.73 -10.73 13.69
C THR A 64 -8.68 -9.21 13.80
N ASP A 65 -7.48 -8.62 13.76
CA ASP A 65 -7.23 -7.18 13.92
C ASP A 65 -6.38 -6.68 12.73
N ASN A 66 -7.03 -6.55 11.56
CA ASN A 66 -6.39 -6.11 10.31
C ASN A 66 -7.14 -4.97 9.60
N ASP A 67 -8.17 -4.42 10.20
CA ASP A 67 -8.98 -3.37 9.56
C ASP A 67 -8.13 -2.13 9.25
N ASP A 68 -7.30 -1.71 10.20
CA ASP A 68 -6.32 -0.62 10.01
C ASP A 68 -5.35 -0.89 8.85
N PHE A 69 -4.90 -2.15 8.71
CA PHE A 69 -4.02 -2.54 7.61
C PHE A 69 -4.73 -2.40 6.26
N PHE A 70 -5.96 -2.88 6.14
CA PHE A 70 -6.72 -2.80 4.89
C PHE A 70 -7.18 -1.38 4.57
N GLU A 71 -7.49 -0.57 5.57
CA GLU A 71 -7.78 0.86 5.39
C GLU A 71 -6.55 1.60 4.86
N PHE A 72 -5.37 1.35 5.46
CA PHE A 72 -4.12 1.89 4.98
C PHE A 72 -3.81 1.44 3.55
N ALA A 73 -3.91 0.14 3.27
CA ALA A 73 -3.65 -0.42 1.94
C ALA A 73 -4.58 0.18 0.87
N LYS A 74 -5.86 0.36 1.20
CA LYS A 74 -6.86 1.00 0.31
C LYS A 74 -6.51 2.47 0.07
N THR A 75 -6.15 3.20 1.11
CA THR A 75 -5.76 4.62 1.01
C THR A 75 -4.51 4.79 0.16
N LEU A 76 -3.53 3.90 0.34
CA LEU A 76 -2.32 3.85 -0.47
C LEU A 76 -2.63 3.54 -1.94
N GLU A 77 -3.50 2.55 -2.21
CA GLU A 77 -3.91 2.21 -3.58
C GLU A 77 -4.62 3.38 -4.27
N CYS A 78 -5.54 4.05 -3.57
CA CYS A 78 -6.20 5.26 -4.06
C CYS A 78 -5.15 6.32 -4.41
N SER A 79 -4.21 6.61 -3.51
CA SER A 79 -3.15 7.59 -3.71
C SER A 79 -2.25 7.26 -4.93
N LEU A 80 -1.93 5.99 -5.13
CA LEU A 80 -1.16 5.52 -6.30
C LEU A 80 -1.95 5.66 -7.60
N LYS A 81 -3.25 5.34 -7.60
CA LYS A 81 -4.14 5.58 -8.75
C LYS A 81 -4.22 7.06 -9.09
N GLU A 82 -4.17 7.94 -8.09
CA GLU A 82 -4.12 9.40 -8.32
C GLU A 82 -2.78 9.85 -8.93
N THR A 83 -1.68 9.22 -8.52
CA THR A 83 -0.33 9.52 -9.01
C THR A 83 -0.12 9.04 -10.45
N ASN A 84 -0.86 8.01 -10.88
CA ASN A 84 -0.85 7.48 -12.25
C ASN A 84 -1.52 8.38 -13.30
N ILE A 85 -1.92 9.61 -12.97
CA ILE A 85 -2.29 10.59 -13.98
C ILE A 85 -1.05 10.83 -14.85
N LEU A 86 -1.16 10.57 -16.15
CA LEU A 86 -0.08 10.69 -17.15
C LEU A 86 0.77 11.97 -16.96
N GLY A 87 0.14 13.08 -16.54
CA GLY A 87 0.80 14.36 -16.25
C GLY A 87 1.75 14.33 -15.04
N ILE A 88 1.42 13.67 -13.93
CA ILE A 88 2.29 13.58 -12.74
C ILE A 88 3.48 12.66 -13.02
N LYS A 89 3.26 11.57 -13.77
CA LYS A 89 4.33 10.69 -14.22
C LYS A 89 5.32 11.39 -15.17
N LEU A 90 4.82 12.21 -16.08
CA LEU A 90 5.65 13.02 -16.97
C LEU A 90 6.45 14.09 -16.20
N LEU A 91 5.84 14.74 -15.21
CA LEU A 91 6.51 15.75 -14.38
C LEU A 91 7.63 15.16 -13.52
N THR A 92 7.41 13.97 -12.96
CA THR A 92 8.42 13.25 -12.16
C THR A 92 9.55 12.67 -13.02
N MET A 93 9.29 12.25 -14.26
CA MET A 93 10.32 11.80 -15.21
C MET A 93 11.11 12.94 -15.84
N PHE A 94 10.47 14.09 -16.08
CA PHE A 94 11.06 15.25 -16.73
C PHE A 94 10.79 16.51 -15.91
N PRO A 95 11.61 16.79 -14.87
CA PRO A 95 11.44 17.97 -14.01
C PRO A 95 11.54 19.30 -14.78
N VAL A 96 12.10 19.29 -15.99
CA VAL A 96 12.15 20.46 -16.89
C VAL A 96 10.76 20.94 -17.31
N LEU A 97 9.76 20.05 -17.34
CA LEU A 97 8.38 20.38 -17.70
C LEU A 97 7.68 21.29 -16.68
N ASP A 98 8.21 21.38 -15.45
CA ASP A 98 7.72 22.29 -14.41
C ASP A 98 7.94 23.77 -14.77
N ASN A 99 8.95 24.06 -15.61
CA ASN A 99 9.24 25.42 -16.06
C ASN A 99 8.31 25.89 -17.20
N ILE A 100 7.36 25.08 -17.65
CA ILE A 100 6.39 25.46 -18.69
C ILE A 100 5.11 25.96 -17.99
N PRO A 101 4.85 27.28 -17.97
CA PRO A 101 3.72 27.86 -17.21
C PRO A 101 2.35 27.29 -17.61
N ILE A 102 2.16 26.94 -18.88
CA ILE A 102 0.91 26.34 -19.41
C ILE A 102 0.63 24.96 -18.79
N LEU A 103 1.67 24.14 -18.57
CA LEU A 103 1.50 22.81 -18.03
C LEU A 103 1.23 22.85 -16.52
N SER A 104 1.93 23.74 -15.81
CA SER A 104 1.70 24.01 -14.39
C SER A 104 0.26 24.46 -14.14
N ASP A 105 -0.26 25.41 -14.92
CA ASP A 105 -1.65 25.88 -14.82
C ASP A 105 -2.67 24.77 -15.11
N PHE A 106 -2.41 23.93 -16.12
CA PHE A 106 -3.28 22.80 -16.45
C PHE A 106 -3.30 21.73 -15.35
N LEU A 107 -2.14 21.43 -14.74
CA LEU A 107 -2.02 20.51 -13.62
C LEU A 107 -2.71 21.06 -12.36
N HIS A 108 -2.50 22.33 -12.03
CA HIS A 108 -3.16 23.00 -10.91
C HIS A 108 -4.68 22.96 -11.07
N LYS A 109 -5.20 23.26 -12.27
CA LYS A 109 -6.63 23.18 -12.57
C LYS A 109 -7.18 21.77 -12.39
N ARG A 110 -6.46 20.75 -12.87
CA ARG A 110 -6.87 19.34 -12.77
C ARG A 110 -6.83 18.82 -11.33
N ILE A 111 -5.87 19.25 -10.52
CA ILE A 111 -5.81 18.94 -9.08
C ILE A 111 -6.97 19.60 -8.33
N ILE A 112 -7.28 20.87 -8.63
CA ILE A 112 -8.39 21.62 -8.02
C ILE A 112 -9.74 21.00 -8.39
N GLU A 113 -9.96 20.68 -9.67
CA GLU A 113 -11.19 20.03 -10.15
C GLU A 113 -11.39 18.65 -9.52
N LYS A 114 -10.31 17.86 -9.38
CA LYS A 114 -10.38 16.54 -8.74
C LYS A 114 -10.69 16.65 -7.24
N LYS A 115 -10.10 17.62 -6.52
CA LYS A 115 -10.45 17.92 -5.12
C LYS A 115 -11.91 18.33 -4.94
N TYR A 116 -12.49 19.04 -5.90
CA TYR A 116 -13.91 19.42 -5.87
C TYR A 116 -14.82 18.21 -6.06
N LYS A 117 -14.49 17.32 -7.01
CA LYS A 117 -15.28 16.13 -7.32
C LYS A 117 -15.29 15.09 -6.19
N MET A 118 -14.23 15.04 -5.39
CA MET A 118 -14.17 14.17 -4.21
C MET A 118 -15.08 14.67 -3.08
N ARG A 119 -15.11 15.98 -2.82
CA ARG A 119 -16.03 16.57 -1.82
C ARG A 119 -17.51 16.35 -2.14
N THR A 120 -17.89 16.42 -3.42
CA THR A 120 -19.29 16.21 -3.83
C THR A 120 -19.74 14.75 -3.80
N ASN A 121 -18.82 13.79 -3.86
CA ASN A 121 -19.14 12.36 -3.84
C ASN A 121 -19.25 11.79 -2.41
N GLU A 122 -18.69 12.45 -1.39
CA GLU A 122 -18.87 12.09 0.02
C GLU A 122 -20.26 12.51 0.54
N ASP A 123 -20.89 13.54 -0.03
CA ASP A 123 -22.24 14.01 0.36
C ASP A 123 -23.40 13.22 -0.29
N SER A 124 -23.10 12.15 -1.05
CA SER A 124 -24.08 11.38 -1.83
C SER A 124 -24.29 9.94 -1.35
N ILE A 125 -23.78 9.57 -0.16
CA ILE A 125 -23.97 8.27 0.48
C ILE A 125 -24.68 8.46 1.83
#